data_AF-A0A9D8IP83-F1
#
_entry.id   AF-A0A9D8IP83-F1
#
_cell.length_a   1.000
_cell.length_b   1.000
_cell.length_c   1.000
_cell.angle_alpha   90.00
_cell.angle_beta   90.00
_cell.angle_gamma   90.00
#
_symmetry.space_group_name_H-M   'P 1'
#
loop_
_entity.id
_entity.type
_entity.pdbx_description
1 polymer ?
#
loop_
_entity_poly.entity_id
_entity_poly.type
_entity_poly.pdbx_seq_one_letter_code
_entity_poly.pdbx_strand_id
1 'polypeptide(L)'
;MATRSIAVALLGFGLLGSFGLQAAEEVPLPEVPQGQTRIFKGGKSPYQTDQPNPGKAPKVYTIPMRGQLGTDITLPIYKEVIEDAKKKKPDLIVFVLQSADYNQIDYIGDDDRAERGRFDQYEMRDLVNSLKEELRHIPQVVWVKDVAGPASPLAFPWPDIYMSSNGRLEGMSFAYMNAGHPDWEVHRKFLAAWVGIACGFLEAGGYDKALGEALIIPERKLSVSWKGRELIWQQDVDGTYVVDNSEKAVPVFNAKAAEDLMLSKGTCDDLDDLMFLLGYREWDKSLVEKKEDGAPLVDDYIKKWRAAFAKCREAWRTYEREMEYASGEDALAHLGKARKALQEILDAMNKYPAVEKRMGAAGIRKIDIERLLREIREQITAIEGRKRAVRGGGGLSGGGRGIGGSGR
;
A
#
# COMPACT_ATOMS: atom_id res chain seq x y z
N MET A 1 -24.67 47.39 13.51
CA MET A 1 -24.00 46.51 12.54
C MET A 1 -22.57 46.34 13.01
N ALA A 2 -22.28 45.20 13.62
CA ALA A 2 -20.97 44.92 14.22
C ALA A 2 -20.54 43.51 13.80
N THR A 3 -19.44 43.47 13.06
CA THR A 3 -18.69 42.30 12.62
C THR A 3 -18.11 41.56 13.84
N ARG A 4 -18.32 40.24 13.90
CA ARG A 4 -17.66 39.36 14.88
C ARG A 4 -16.76 38.36 14.14
N SER A 5 -15.45 38.54 14.32
CA SER A 5 -14.43 37.52 14.13
C SER A 5 -14.56 36.44 15.21
N ILE A 6 -14.41 35.17 14.83
CA ILE A 6 -14.27 34.06 15.78
C ILE A 6 -12.84 33.53 15.65
N ALA A 7 -12.06 33.76 16.70
CA ALA A 7 -10.77 33.10 16.95
C ALA A 7 -11.04 31.72 17.57
N VAL A 8 -10.38 30.69 17.05
CA VAL A 8 -10.40 29.34 17.61
C VAL A 8 -9.25 29.20 18.59
N ALA A 9 -9.59 28.83 19.83
CA ALA A 9 -8.70 28.69 20.96
C ALA A 9 -7.86 27.40 20.88
N LEU A 10 -6.55 27.57 21.05
CA LEU A 10 -5.57 26.55 21.42
C LEU A 10 -5.56 26.42 22.95
N LEU A 11 -5.90 25.25 23.49
CA LEU A 11 -5.62 24.89 24.87
C LEU A 11 -5.33 23.39 24.99
N GLY A 12 -4.22 23.09 25.66
CA GLY A 12 -3.97 21.78 26.26
C GLY A 12 -2.53 21.32 26.08
N PHE A 13 -1.65 21.71 27.00
CA PHE A 13 -0.92 20.79 27.89
C PHE A 13 0.13 21.59 28.67
N GLY A 14 -0.10 21.72 29.98
CA GLY A 14 0.85 22.31 30.92
C GLY A 14 1.60 21.25 31.71
N LEU A 15 2.71 21.72 32.29
CA LEU A 15 3.45 21.16 33.43
C LEU A 15 4.27 19.90 33.19
N LEU A 16 5.57 20.08 32.91
CA LEU A 16 6.62 19.21 33.42
C LEU A 16 7.82 20.05 33.87
N GLY A 17 8.20 19.84 35.13
CA GLY A 17 9.16 20.64 35.87
C GLY A 17 10.61 20.47 35.42
N SER A 18 11.37 21.49 35.77
CA SER A 18 12.82 21.56 35.76
C SER A 18 13.46 20.39 36.52
N PHE A 19 14.02 19.43 35.79
CA PHE A 19 15.03 18.49 36.29
C PHE A 19 16.38 18.82 35.67
N GLY A 20 17.41 18.87 36.51
CA GLY A 20 18.74 19.36 36.18
C GLY A 20 19.45 18.58 35.08
N LEU A 21 20.25 19.30 34.29
CA LEU A 21 21.23 18.74 33.38
C LEU A 21 22.22 17.89 34.18
N GLN A 22 22.10 16.58 34.07
CA GLN A 22 23.17 15.64 34.34
C GLN A 22 23.70 15.19 32.98
N ALA A 23 25.01 15.33 32.78
CA ALA A 23 25.67 14.95 31.53
C ALA A 23 25.25 13.54 31.15
N ALA A 24 24.56 13.42 30.01
CA ALA A 24 24.14 12.14 29.47
C ALA A 24 25.40 11.33 29.16
N GLU A 25 25.58 10.22 29.88
CA GLU A 25 26.45 9.13 29.44
C GLU A 25 26.14 8.82 27.98
N GLU A 26 27.17 8.73 27.13
CA GLU A 26 27.04 8.20 25.78
C GLU A 26 26.51 6.77 25.89
N VAL A 27 25.18 6.62 25.84
CA VAL A 27 24.56 5.31 25.69
C VAL A 27 24.95 4.85 24.29
N PRO A 28 25.77 3.79 24.15
CA PRO A 28 26.10 3.27 22.84
C PRO A 28 24.80 2.97 22.11
N LEU A 29 24.70 3.49 20.88
CA LEU A 29 23.53 3.29 20.05
C LEU A 29 23.20 1.79 20.03
N PRO A 30 21.93 1.39 20.23
CA PRO A 30 21.56 0.00 20.01
C PRO A 30 21.98 -0.35 18.59
N GLU A 31 22.76 -1.44 18.44
CA GLU A 31 23.05 -2.00 17.13
C GLU A 31 21.69 -2.22 16.45
N VAL A 32 21.39 -1.38 15.45
CA VAL A 32 20.30 -1.67 14.52
C VAL A 32 20.65 -3.06 14.00
N PRO A 33 19.77 -4.07 14.18
CA PRO A 33 20.04 -5.37 13.61
C PRO A 33 20.35 -5.12 12.16
N GLN A 34 21.59 -5.35 11.75
CA GLN A 34 21.91 -5.50 10.35
C GLN A 34 21.08 -6.69 9.94
N GLY A 35 19.85 -6.42 9.47
CA GLY A 35 19.05 -7.41 8.81
C GLY A 35 20.00 -7.94 7.76
N GLN A 36 20.38 -9.20 7.89
CA GLN A 36 21.12 -9.88 6.85
C GLN A 36 20.20 -9.85 5.64
N THR A 37 20.27 -8.79 4.85
CA THR A 37 19.80 -8.78 3.47
C THR A 37 20.65 -9.86 2.83
N ARG A 38 20.13 -11.08 2.76
CA ARG A 38 20.74 -12.12 1.94
C ARG A 38 20.79 -11.49 0.56
N ILE A 39 21.99 -11.10 0.11
CA ILE A 39 22.21 -10.72 -1.28
C ILE A 39 21.68 -11.91 -2.07
N PHE A 40 20.56 -11.73 -2.76
CA PHE A 40 19.90 -12.79 -3.53
C PHE A 40 20.76 -13.06 -4.78
N LYS A 41 21.89 -13.75 -4.59
CA LYS A 41 22.65 -14.38 -5.67
C LYS A 41 21.92 -15.67 -6.06
N GLY A 42 21.07 -15.64 -7.09
CA GLY A 42 20.57 -16.89 -7.67
C GLY A 42 19.15 -16.90 -8.24
N GLY A 43 18.76 -15.92 -9.05
CA GLY A 43 17.64 -16.08 -9.98
C GLY A 43 18.08 -16.81 -11.25
N LYS A 44 17.16 -17.49 -11.95
CA LYS A 44 17.44 -17.94 -13.32
C LYS A 44 17.54 -16.72 -14.24
N SER A 45 18.51 -16.74 -15.16
CA SER A 45 18.60 -15.72 -16.20
C SER A 45 17.30 -15.66 -17.00
N PRO A 46 16.83 -14.48 -17.44
CA PRO A 46 15.67 -14.33 -18.31
C PRO A 46 16.02 -14.34 -19.79
N TYR A 47 17.30 -14.28 -20.16
CA TYR A 47 17.71 -14.22 -21.57
C TYR A 47 17.54 -15.59 -22.25
N GLN A 48 17.09 -15.58 -23.51
CA GLN A 48 16.87 -16.79 -24.29
C GLN A 48 18.13 -17.67 -24.37
N THR A 49 19.29 -17.05 -24.55
CA THR A 49 20.60 -17.71 -24.68
C THR A 49 20.98 -18.53 -23.45
N ASP A 50 20.43 -18.17 -22.29
CA ASP A 50 20.78 -18.77 -21.01
C ASP A 50 19.73 -19.78 -20.53
N GLN A 51 18.65 -19.98 -21.31
CA GLN A 51 17.63 -20.96 -21.00
C GLN A 51 18.09 -22.39 -21.31
N PRO A 52 17.57 -23.41 -20.62
CA PRO A 52 17.84 -24.82 -20.95
C PRO A 52 17.45 -25.19 -22.38
N ASN A 53 16.43 -24.53 -22.93
CA ASN A 53 15.94 -24.74 -24.29
C ASN A 53 15.83 -23.40 -25.04
N PRO A 54 16.93 -22.84 -25.55
CA PRO A 54 16.92 -21.53 -26.20
C PRO A 54 15.96 -21.45 -27.40
N GLY A 55 15.74 -22.55 -28.13
CA GLY A 55 14.81 -22.59 -29.26
C GLY A 55 13.31 -22.64 -28.90
N LYS A 56 12.95 -22.75 -27.61
CA LYS A 56 11.55 -22.84 -27.18
C LYS A 56 10.97 -21.45 -26.98
N ALA A 57 9.82 -21.18 -27.59
CA ALA A 57 9.01 -20.01 -27.28
C ALA A 57 8.55 -20.06 -25.79
N PRO A 58 8.92 -19.08 -24.95
CA PRO A 58 8.59 -19.11 -23.54
C PRO A 58 7.12 -18.76 -23.34
N LYS A 59 6.45 -19.45 -22.43
CA LYS A 59 5.12 -19.06 -21.94
C LYS A 59 5.26 -17.98 -20.88
N VAL A 60 4.74 -16.79 -21.17
CA VAL A 60 4.92 -15.59 -20.34
C VAL A 60 3.70 -15.38 -19.45
N TYR A 61 3.94 -15.06 -18.17
CA TYR A 61 2.91 -14.66 -17.22
C TYR A 61 3.20 -13.24 -16.72
N THR A 62 2.26 -12.33 -16.90
CA THR A 62 2.42 -10.95 -16.42
C THR A 62 1.82 -10.80 -15.02
N ILE A 63 2.51 -10.04 -14.18
CA ILE A 63 2.06 -9.65 -12.83
C ILE A 63 2.04 -8.12 -12.80
N PRO A 64 0.88 -7.48 -13.00
CA PRO A 64 0.82 -6.03 -12.96
C PRO A 64 0.87 -5.53 -11.52
N MET A 65 1.78 -4.59 -11.29
CA MET A 65 1.86 -3.74 -10.09
C MET A 65 1.38 -2.34 -10.44
N ARG A 66 0.05 -2.20 -10.53
CA ARG A 66 -0.61 -0.97 -10.98
C ARG A 66 -1.44 -0.30 -9.88
N GLY A 67 -1.42 1.03 -9.86
CA GLY A 67 -2.23 1.85 -8.96
C GLY A 67 -1.43 2.38 -7.78
N GLN A 68 -2.10 2.67 -6.65
CA GLN A 68 -1.46 3.24 -5.46
C GLN A 68 -0.92 2.15 -4.52
N LEU A 69 0.26 2.39 -3.94
CA LEU A 69 0.89 1.43 -3.03
C LEU A 69 0.13 1.39 -1.70
N GLY A 70 -0.19 0.19 -1.23
CA GLY A 70 -0.88 -0.02 0.04
C GLY A 70 -2.41 -0.03 -0.06
N THR A 71 -3.00 0.21 -1.23
CA THR A 71 -4.42 -0.01 -1.52
C THR A 71 -4.61 -0.90 -2.75
N ASP A 72 -4.12 -0.48 -3.92
CA ASP A 72 -4.18 -1.28 -5.15
C ASP A 72 -3.07 -2.35 -5.18
N ILE A 73 -1.87 -1.99 -4.71
CA ILE A 73 -0.73 -2.91 -4.61
C ILE A 73 -0.60 -3.35 -3.14
N THR A 74 -1.13 -4.53 -2.81
CA THR A 74 -1.16 -5.07 -1.44
C THR A 74 -0.87 -6.57 -1.42
N LEU A 75 -0.22 -7.06 -0.36
CA LEU A 75 0.19 -8.48 -0.27
C LEU A 75 -0.96 -9.48 -0.46
N PRO A 76 -2.18 -9.28 0.07
CA PRO A 76 -3.26 -10.25 -0.06
C PRO A 76 -3.60 -10.64 -1.50
N ILE A 77 -3.71 -9.66 -2.41
CA ILE A 77 -4.02 -9.96 -3.82
C ILE A 77 -2.83 -10.66 -4.52
N TYR A 78 -1.59 -10.30 -4.20
CA TYR A 78 -0.44 -10.97 -4.80
C TYR A 78 -0.24 -12.41 -4.31
N LYS A 79 -0.72 -12.76 -3.11
CA LYS A 79 -0.78 -14.18 -2.70
C LYS A 79 -1.67 -14.99 -3.64
N GLU A 80 -2.81 -14.44 -4.06
CA GLU A 80 -3.68 -15.09 -5.06
C GLU A 80 -2.98 -15.19 -6.42
N VAL A 81 -2.28 -14.13 -6.86
CA VAL A 81 -1.53 -14.11 -8.11
C VAL A 81 -0.36 -15.12 -8.10
N ILE A 82 0.36 -15.26 -6.99
CA ILE A 82 1.43 -16.25 -6.83
C ILE A 82 0.88 -17.67 -6.99
N GLU A 83 -0.24 -17.97 -6.34
CA GLU A 83 -0.87 -19.29 -6.44
C GLU A 83 -1.39 -19.59 -7.84
N ASP A 84 -1.90 -18.58 -8.56
CA ASP A 84 -2.27 -18.75 -9.96
C ASP A 84 -1.04 -18.98 -10.86
N ALA A 85 0.01 -18.17 -10.72
CA ALA A 85 1.26 -18.32 -11.47
C ALA A 85 1.86 -19.73 -11.30
N LYS A 86 1.87 -20.26 -10.06
CA LYS A 86 2.31 -21.65 -9.78
C LYS A 86 1.49 -22.69 -10.52
N LYS A 87 0.17 -22.50 -10.65
CA LYS A 87 -0.73 -23.40 -11.40
C LYS A 87 -0.49 -23.30 -12.90
N LYS A 88 -0.31 -22.08 -13.42
CA LYS A 88 -0.08 -21.82 -14.85
C LYS A 88 1.29 -22.29 -15.31
N LYS A 89 2.28 -22.39 -14.42
CA LYS A 89 3.65 -22.86 -14.71
C LYS A 89 4.29 -22.12 -15.90
N PRO A 90 4.43 -20.80 -15.86
CA PRO A 90 5.08 -20.04 -16.92
C PRO A 90 6.57 -20.36 -17.00
N ASP A 91 7.15 -20.08 -18.17
CA ASP A 91 8.59 -20.14 -18.41
C ASP A 91 9.27 -18.79 -18.08
N LEU A 92 8.51 -17.69 -18.03
CA LEU A 92 8.99 -16.34 -17.70
C LEU A 92 7.91 -15.54 -16.98
N ILE A 93 8.30 -14.79 -15.94
CA ILE A 93 7.43 -13.81 -15.28
C ILE A 93 7.88 -12.40 -15.63
N VAL A 94 6.92 -11.56 -16.00
CA VAL A 94 7.12 -10.12 -16.22
C VAL A 94 6.33 -9.35 -15.16
N PHE A 95 7.03 -8.68 -14.26
CA PHE A 95 6.43 -7.73 -13.33
C PHE A 95 6.24 -6.40 -14.05
N VAL A 96 5.00 -5.95 -14.20
CA VAL A 96 4.69 -4.70 -14.91
C VAL A 96 4.41 -3.61 -13.88
N LEU A 97 5.41 -2.77 -13.60
CA LEU A 97 5.32 -1.72 -12.58
C LEU A 97 4.78 -0.43 -13.19
N GLN A 98 3.59 -0.03 -12.74
CA GLN A 98 2.88 1.16 -13.22
C GLN A 98 2.16 1.86 -12.05
N SER A 99 2.89 2.63 -11.25
CA SER A 99 2.39 3.12 -9.96
C SER A 99 2.83 4.54 -9.68
N ALA A 100 1.92 5.40 -9.25
CA ALA A 100 2.32 6.68 -8.71
C ALA A 100 1.44 7.09 -7.55
N ASP A 101 2.06 7.68 -6.53
CA ASP A 101 1.36 8.26 -5.40
C ASP A 101 1.25 9.78 -5.53
N TYR A 102 1.73 10.38 -6.61
CA TYR A 102 1.58 11.80 -6.88
C TYR A 102 1.60 12.08 -8.39
N ASN A 103 1.26 13.32 -8.76
CA ASN A 103 1.23 13.84 -10.14
C ASN A 103 0.04 13.45 -11.05
N GLN A 104 -1.16 13.18 -10.52
CA GLN A 104 -2.42 13.09 -11.30
C GLN A 104 -2.26 12.38 -12.65
N ILE A 105 -1.89 11.10 -12.61
CA ILE A 105 -1.59 10.35 -13.83
C ILE A 105 -2.84 9.60 -14.30
N ASP A 106 -3.18 9.78 -15.58
CA ASP A 106 -4.43 9.29 -16.18
C ASP A 106 -4.69 7.78 -15.95
N TYR A 107 -3.63 6.95 -15.93
CA TYR A 107 -3.77 5.49 -15.75
C TYR A 107 -4.12 5.05 -14.33
N ILE A 108 -3.98 5.95 -13.34
CA ILE A 108 -4.33 5.70 -11.93
C ILE A 108 -5.81 5.95 -11.70
N GLY A 109 -6.50 6.58 -12.65
CA GLY A 109 -7.87 7.04 -12.46
C GLY A 109 -7.90 8.09 -11.34
N ASP A 110 -8.99 8.14 -10.57
CA ASP A 110 -9.26 9.06 -9.46
C ASP A 110 -8.12 9.02 -8.39
N ASP A 111 -6.98 9.67 -8.68
CA ASP A 111 -5.80 9.84 -7.80
C ASP A 111 -6.26 10.60 -6.57
N ASP A 112 -6.70 9.84 -5.57
CA ASP A 112 -7.16 10.42 -4.34
C ASP A 112 -5.93 10.74 -3.49
N ARG A 113 -5.73 12.04 -3.29
CA ARG A 113 -4.67 12.60 -2.43
C ARG A 113 -4.68 12.01 -1.02
N ALA A 114 -5.83 11.50 -0.56
CA ALA A 114 -5.94 10.82 0.72
C ALA A 114 -5.28 9.44 0.73
N GLU A 115 -4.90 8.82 -0.39
CA GLU A 115 -4.21 7.52 -0.42
C GLU A 115 -2.68 7.63 -0.40
N ARG A 116 -2.15 8.84 -0.70
CA ARG A 116 -0.72 9.07 -0.88
C ARG A 116 0.08 8.71 0.36
N GLY A 117 1.13 7.90 0.18
CA GLY A 117 2.04 7.53 1.26
C GLY A 117 1.42 6.63 2.32
N ARG A 118 0.26 6.01 2.07
CA ARG A 118 -0.40 5.09 3.02
C ARG A 118 -0.02 3.64 2.80
N PHE A 119 1.26 3.37 2.64
CA PHE A 119 1.79 2.01 2.55
C PHE A 119 2.32 1.56 3.90
N ASP A 120 2.42 0.24 4.08
CA ASP A 120 3.15 -0.37 5.18
C ASP A 120 4.46 -0.92 4.60
N GLN A 121 5.59 -0.40 5.06
CA GLN A 121 6.90 -0.81 4.59
C GLN A 121 7.22 -2.28 4.88
N TYR A 122 6.65 -2.86 5.94
CA TYR A 122 6.81 -4.28 6.23
C TYR A 122 5.98 -5.13 5.26
N GLU A 123 4.76 -4.71 4.96
CA GLU A 123 3.92 -5.38 3.94
C GLU A 123 4.59 -5.33 2.56
N MET A 124 5.17 -4.18 2.19
CA MET A 124 5.91 -4.01 0.94
C MET A 124 7.10 -4.97 0.84
N ARG A 125 7.85 -5.13 1.92
CA ARG A 125 8.96 -6.08 2.00
C ARG A 125 8.46 -7.53 1.90
N ASP A 126 7.40 -7.86 2.62
CA ASP A 126 6.82 -9.21 2.62
C ASP A 126 6.23 -9.55 1.24
N LEU A 127 5.66 -8.58 0.53
CA LEU A 127 5.23 -8.70 -0.87
C LEU A 127 6.40 -9.09 -1.78
N VAL A 128 7.49 -8.33 -1.75
CA VAL A 128 8.67 -8.62 -2.58
C VAL A 128 9.27 -9.97 -2.23
N ASN A 129 9.37 -10.30 -0.94
CA ASN A 129 9.88 -11.59 -0.48
C ASN A 129 9.00 -12.74 -0.98
N SER A 130 7.67 -12.66 -0.82
CA SER A 130 6.74 -13.67 -1.33
C SER A 130 6.89 -13.87 -2.84
N LEU A 131 6.96 -12.79 -3.62
CA LEU A 131 7.14 -12.89 -5.07
C LEU A 131 8.48 -13.54 -5.44
N LYS A 132 9.58 -13.06 -4.86
CA LYS A 132 10.92 -13.57 -5.19
C LYS A 132 11.11 -14.99 -4.72
N GLU A 133 10.74 -15.34 -3.49
CA GLU A 133 11.01 -16.65 -2.91
C GLU A 133 10.11 -17.73 -3.48
N GLU A 134 8.81 -17.45 -3.61
CA GLU A 134 7.83 -18.45 -4.04
C GLU A 134 7.89 -18.72 -5.55
N LEU A 135 8.33 -17.73 -6.34
CA LEU A 135 8.47 -17.84 -7.79
C LEU A 135 9.93 -17.93 -8.25
N ARG A 136 10.90 -18.08 -7.32
CA ARG A 136 12.36 -18.07 -7.59
C ARG A 136 12.86 -18.99 -8.70
N HIS A 137 12.11 -20.05 -8.97
CA HIS A 137 12.46 -21.11 -9.93
C HIS A 137 12.10 -20.77 -11.37
N ILE A 138 11.40 -19.66 -11.57
CA ILE A 138 10.99 -19.10 -12.87
C ILE A 138 11.83 -17.83 -13.09
N PRO A 139 12.44 -17.63 -14.27
CA PRO A 139 13.05 -16.35 -14.65
C PRO A 139 12.09 -15.18 -14.46
N GLN A 140 12.61 -14.04 -13.99
CA GLN A 140 11.82 -12.87 -13.61
C GLN A 140 12.47 -11.60 -14.12
N VAL A 141 11.68 -10.70 -14.69
CA VAL A 141 12.09 -9.35 -15.08
C VAL A 141 11.10 -8.32 -14.57
N VAL A 142 11.56 -7.09 -14.39
CA VAL A 142 10.69 -5.95 -14.11
C VAL A 142 10.64 -5.05 -15.33
N TRP A 143 9.43 -4.73 -15.77
CA TRP A 143 9.16 -3.72 -16.77
C TRP A 143 8.49 -2.52 -16.10
N VAL A 144 9.23 -1.43 -15.98
CA VAL A 144 8.76 -0.16 -15.42
C VAL A 144 8.09 0.65 -16.52
N LYS A 145 6.76 0.72 -16.49
CA LYS A 145 6.00 1.56 -17.41
C LYS A 145 6.05 3.02 -17.02
N ASP A 146 5.81 3.30 -15.75
CA ASP A 146 5.99 4.61 -15.10
C ASP A 146 5.87 4.39 -13.59
N VAL A 147 6.85 4.84 -12.81
CA VAL A 147 6.80 4.73 -11.36
C VAL A 147 7.30 5.99 -10.66
N ALA A 148 6.48 6.52 -9.76
CA ALA A 148 6.78 7.70 -8.98
C ALA A 148 6.34 7.57 -7.52
N GLY A 149 7.29 7.65 -6.60
CA GLY A 149 7.04 7.72 -5.16
C GLY A 149 7.32 6.43 -4.41
N PRO A 150 6.53 6.13 -3.36
CA PRO A 150 6.72 4.97 -2.50
C PRO A 150 6.75 3.60 -3.18
N ALA A 151 6.21 3.48 -4.40
CA ALA A 151 6.27 2.24 -5.18
C ALA A 151 7.60 2.03 -5.90
N SER A 152 8.42 3.07 -6.09
CA SER A 152 9.69 2.99 -6.85
C SER A 152 10.69 1.97 -6.31
N PRO A 153 10.83 1.77 -4.97
CA PRO A 153 11.65 0.68 -4.45
C PRO A 153 11.22 -0.72 -4.92
N LEU A 154 10.00 -0.93 -5.41
CA LEU A 154 9.58 -2.23 -5.97
C LEU A 154 10.28 -2.59 -7.28
N ALA A 155 10.93 -1.66 -7.97
CA ALA A 155 11.66 -1.97 -9.20
C ALA A 155 12.99 -2.69 -8.94
N PHE A 156 13.67 -2.29 -7.87
CA PHE A 156 15.07 -2.64 -7.61
C PHE A 156 15.36 -4.02 -7.01
N PRO A 157 14.41 -4.84 -6.52
CA PRO A 157 14.74 -6.19 -6.09
C PRO A 157 15.15 -7.11 -7.24
N TRP A 158 14.95 -6.71 -8.48
CA TRP A 158 15.32 -7.49 -9.67
C TRP A 158 16.46 -6.81 -10.43
N PRO A 159 17.48 -7.56 -10.90
CA PRO A 159 18.61 -6.99 -11.63
C PRO A 159 18.29 -6.65 -13.10
N ASP A 160 17.25 -7.26 -13.66
CA ASP A 160 16.83 -7.08 -15.06
C ASP A 160 15.62 -6.14 -15.12
N ILE A 161 15.91 -4.83 -15.12
CA ILE A 161 14.92 -3.75 -15.24
C ILE A 161 14.86 -3.28 -16.70
N TYR A 162 13.65 -3.19 -17.25
CA TYR A 162 13.33 -2.59 -18.54
C TYR A 162 12.41 -1.40 -18.32
N MET A 163 12.46 -0.39 -19.18
CA MET A 163 11.62 0.81 -19.04
C MET A 163 10.81 1.08 -20.31
N SER A 164 9.58 1.58 -20.15
CA SER A 164 8.86 2.18 -21.28
C SER A 164 9.49 3.48 -21.71
N SER A 165 9.39 3.83 -22.99
CA SER A 165 10.04 5.00 -23.59
C SER A 165 9.67 6.31 -22.88
N ASN A 166 8.43 6.40 -22.39
CA ASN A 166 7.90 7.55 -21.64
C ASN A 166 7.88 7.34 -20.11
N GLY A 167 8.45 6.25 -19.61
CA GLY A 167 8.43 5.89 -18.20
C GLY A 167 9.44 6.68 -17.38
N ARG A 168 9.07 6.92 -16.11
CA ARG A 168 9.98 7.45 -15.09
C ARG A 168 10.21 6.42 -13.99
N LEU A 169 11.35 6.56 -13.33
CA LEU A 169 11.69 5.90 -12.08
C LEU A 169 12.15 6.99 -11.11
N GLU A 170 11.25 7.42 -10.22
CA GLU A 170 11.47 8.58 -9.35
C GLU A 170 10.82 8.49 -7.97
N GLY A 171 11.13 9.45 -7.09
CA GLY A 171 10.31 9.71 -5.90
C GLY A 171 10.66 8.91 -4.66
N MET A 172 11.84 8.29 -4.61
CA MET A 172 12.35 7.62 -3.40
C MET A 172 12.66 8.59 -2.24
N SER A 173 12.68 9.90 -2.50
CA SER A 173 12.75 10.96 -1.46
C SER A 173 11.58 10.94 -0.47
N PHE A 174 10.52 10.16 -0.72
CA PHE A 174 9.46 9.93 0.28
C PHE A 174 10.05 9.43 1.62
N ALA A 175 11.11 8.62 1.57
CA ALA A 175 11.76 8.07 2.75
C ALA A 175 12.42 9.17 3.59
N TYR A 176 13.04 10.17 2.94
CA TYR A 176 13.56 11.36 3.60
C TYR A 176 12.42 12.20 4.21
N MET A 177 11.34 12.42 3.47
CA MET A 177 10.18 13.18 3.96
C MET A 177 9.53 12.54 5.21
N ASN A 178 9.38 11.21 5.21
CA ASN A 178 8.78 10.47 6.32
C ASN A 178 9.68 10.37 7.55
N ALA A 179 10.96 10.73 7.44
CA ALA A 179 11.87 10.81 8.57
C ALA A 179 11.75 12.13 9.35
N GLY A 180 10.95 13.10 8.87
CA GLY A 180 10.82 14.43 9.46
C GLY A 180 10.42 14.40 10.94
N HIS A 181 11.24 15.02 11.80
CA HIS A 181 10.96 15.18 13.23
C HIS A 181 11.58 16.49 13.75
N PRO A 182 10.94 17.21 14.70
CA PRO A 182 11.48 18.48 15.21
C PRO A 182 12.83 18.34 15.93
N ASP A 183 13.04 17.22 16.61
CA ASP A 183 14.31 16.86 17.23
C ASP A 183 15.26 16.24 16.18
N TRP A 184 16.46 16.82 16.05
CA TRP A 184 17.45 16.43 15.05
C TRP A 184 18.05 15.03 15.28
N GLU A 185 18.19 14.58 16.52
CA GLU A 185 18.72 13.25 16.82
C GLU A 185 17.71 12.17 16.46
N VAL A 186 16.44 12.45 16.77
CA VAL A 186 15.33 11.58 16.39
C VAL A 186 15.22 11.54 14.87
N HIS A 187 15.24 12.70 14.20
CA HIS A 187 15.25 12.78 12.73
C HIS A 187 16.35 11.92 12.13
N ARG A 188 17.60 12.02 12.63
CA ARG A 188 18.73 11.21 12.14
C ARG A 188 18.48 9.70 12.30
N LYS A 189 17.92 9.26 13.43
CA LYS A 189 17.60 7.85 13.69
C LYS A 189 16.50 7.34 12.76
N PHE A 190 15.43 8.12 12.57
CA PHE A 190 14.36 7.79 11.64
C PHE A 190 14.84 7.78 10.18
N LEU A 191 15.67 8.74 9.79
CA LEU A 191 16.25 8.81 8.44
C LEU A 191 17.12 7.59 8.17
N ALA A 192 18.00 7.22 9.11
CA ALA A 192 18.82 6.01 8.98
C ALA A 192 17.96 4.74 8.84
N ALA A 193 16.84 4.63 9.58
CA ALA A 193 15.92 3.51 9.47
C ALA A 193 15.22 3.48 8.10
N TRP A 194 14.67 4.61 7.63
CA TRP A 194 14.00 4.72 6.33
C TRP A 194 14.95 4.46 5.15
N VAL A 195 16.17 5.00 5.22
CA VAL A 195 17.22 4.75 4.24
C VAL A 195 17.59 3.27 4.23
N GLY A 196 17.80 2.66 5.39
CA GLY A 196 18.10 1.22 5.48
C GLY A 196 17.00 0.35 4.87
N ILE A 197 15.73 0.67 5.10
CA ILE A 197 14.59 -0.05 4.53
C ILE A 197 14.56 0.09 3.01
N ALA A 198 14.65 1.32 2.49
CA ALA A 198 14.57 1.58 1.06
C ALA A 198 15.79 1.01 0.30
N CYS A 199 17.00 1.20 0.82
CA CYS A 199 18.24 0.59 0.28
C CYS A 199 18.19 -0.94 0.33
N GLY A 200 17.49 -1.56 1.28
CA GLY A 200 17.33 -3.01 1.32
C GLY A 200 16.70 -3.60 0.05
N PHE A 201 15.80 -2.85 -0.63
CA PHE A 201 15.24 -3.28 -1.91
C PHE A 201 16.29 -3.24 -3.03
N LEU A 202 17.16 -2.22 -3.03
CA LEU A 202 18.26 -2.07 -3.99
C LEU A 202 19.31 -3.16 -3.81
N GLU A 203 19.75 -3.38 -2.58
CA GLU A 203 20.69 -4.45 -2.24
C GLU A 203 20.16 -5.83 -2.66
N ALA A 204 18.84 -6.06 -2.56
CA ALA A 204 18.22 -7.31 -2.98
C ALA A 204 18.32 -7.59 -4.49
N GLY A 205 18.46 -6.55 -5.32
CA GLY A 205 18.76 -6.67 -6.76
C GLY A 205 20.24 -6.53 -7.12
N GLY A 206 21.11 -6.30 -6.12
CA GLY A 206 22.55 -6.13 -6.34
C GLY A 206 22.98 -4.73 -6.75
N TYR A 207 22.15 -3.72 -6.50
CA TYR A 207 22.47 -2.31 -6.76
C TYR A 207 23.36 -1.72 -5.67
N ASP A 208 24.16 -0.72 -6.06
CA ASP A 208 25.08 -0.04 -5.16
C ASP A 208 24.34 0.82 -4.12
N LYS A 209 24.85 0.82 -2.88
CA LYS A 209 24.28 1.61 -1.79
C LYS A 209 24.38 3.12 -2.06
N ALA A 210 25.44 3.58 -2.73
CA ALA A 210 25.63 4.98 -3.10
C ALA A 210 24.48 5.48 -3.97
N LEU A 211 24.05 4.68 -4.96
CA LEU A 211 22.88 4.95 -5.79
C LEU A 211 21.61 5.04 -4.95
N GLY A 212 21.37 4.06 -4.06
CA GLY A 212 20.16 4.02 -3.24
C GLY A 212 20.02 5.21 -2.30
N GLU A 213 21.08 5.57 -1.62
CA GLU A 213 21.10 6.74 -0.73
C GLU A 213 20.91 8.05 -1.51
N ALA A 214 21.48 8.20 -2.71
CA ALA A 214 21.26 9.37 -3.56
C ALA A 214 19.82 9.48 -4.08
N LEU A 215 19.15 8.36 -4.34
CA LEU A 215 17.74 8.33 -4.71
C LEU A 215 16.80 8.77 -3.56
N ILE A 216 17.28 8.77 -2.31
CA ILE A 216 16.48 9.04 -1.11
C ILE A 216 16.79 10.42 -0.53
N ILE A 217 18.07 10.78 -0.41
CA ILE A 217 18.54 11.94 0.34
C ILE A 217 18.89 13.06 -0.65
N PRO A 218 18.12 14.17 -0.72
CA PRO A 218 18.35 15.23 -1.71
C PRO A 218 19.73 15.89 -1.65
N GLU A 219 20.37 15.87 -0.49
CA GLU A 219 21.71 16.44 -0.29
C GLU A 219 22.83 15.54 -0.84
N ARG A 220 22.51 14.30 -1.21
CA ARG A 220 23.47 13.35 -1.81
C ARG A 220 23.47 13.51 -3.32
N LYS A 221 24.50 14.21 -3.81
CA LYS A 221 24.81 14.28 -5.24
C LYS A 221 25.08 12.89 -5.79
N LEU A 222 25.00 12.73 -7.09
CA LEU A 222 25.24 11.45 -7.75
C LEU A 222 26.10 11.66 -8.98
N SER A 223 27.22 10.93 -9.04
CA SER A 223 28.02 10.78 -10.24
C SER A 223 28.35 9.30 -10.46
N VAL A 224 28.77 8.98 -11.67
CA VAL A 224 29.16 7.64 -12.05
C VAL A 224 30.48 7.65 -12.80
N SER A 225 31.28 6.62 -12.53
CA SER A 225 32.47 6.28 -13.31
C SER A 225 32.37 4.88 -13.86
N TRP A 226 33.05 4.62 -14.98
CA TRP A 226 33.07 3.31 -15.61
C TRP A 226 34.44 2.66 -15.48
N LYS A 227 34.43 1.37 -15.13
CA LYS A 227 35.59 0.50 -15.19
C LYS A 227 35.24 -0.68 -16.12
N GLY A 228 35.47 -0.49 -17.42
CA GLY A 228 34.97 -1.43 -18.42
C GLY A 228 33.44 -1.37 -18.51
N ARG A 229 32.75 -2.47 -18.16
CA ARG A 229 31.28 -2.53 -18.10
C ARG A 229 30.72 -2.38 -16.67
N GLU A 230 31.59 -2.22 -15.69
CA GLU A 230 31.19 -2.00 -14.30
C GLU A 230 30.97 -0.51 -14.05
N LEU A 231 29.88 -0.18 -13.35
CA LEU A 231 29.56 1.17 -12.92
C LEU A 231 29.95 1.35 -11.46
N ILE A 232 30.64 2.45 -11.19
CA ILE A 232 31.06 2.84 -9.85
C ILE A 232 30.28 4.10 -9.51
N TRP A 233 29.24 3.94 -8.70
CA TRP A 233 28.39 5.03 -8.22
C TRP A 233 29.07 5.78 -7.08
N GLN A 234 29.00 7.10 -7.11
CA GLN A 234 29.65 7.98 -6.14
C GLN A 234 28.69 9.08 -5.70
N GLN A 235 28.75 9.46 -4.42
CA GLN A 235 27.84 10.45 -3.82
C GLN A 235 28.40 11.88 -3.87
N ASP A 236 29.00 12.22 -5.00
CA ASP A 236 29.70 13.46 -5.27
C ASP A 236 29.59 13.80 -6.76
N VAL A 237 30.37 14.77 -7.24
CA VAL A 237 30.42 15.18 -8.65
C VAL A 237 31.75 14.83 -9.31
N ASP A 238 32.56 13.99 -8.68
CA ASP A 238 33.93 13.69 -9.12
C ASP A 238 33.98 12.54 -10.13
N GLY A 239 32.87 11.81 -10.30
CA GLY A 239 32.72 10.79 -11.32
C GLY A 239 32.79 11.37 -12.75
N THR A 240 33.11 10.50 -13.71
CA THR A 240 33.25 10.89 -15.12
C THR A 240 31.97 11.45 -15.75
N TYR A 241 30.82 11.13 -15.17
CA TYR A 241 29.53 11.69 -15.55
C TYR A 241 28.74 12.05 -14.31
N VAL A 242 28.32 13.31 -14.23
CA VAL A 242 27.48 13.82 -13.15
C VAL A 242 26.01 13.52 -13.49
N VAL A 243 25.38 12.68 -12.68
CA VAL A 243 23.99 12.27 -12.84
C VAL A 243 23.05 13.27 -12.17
N ASP A 244 23.42 13.70 -10.97
CA ASP A 244 22.71 14.75 -10.24
C ASP A 244 23.68 15.59 -9.39
N ASN A 245 23.46 16.91 -9.41
CA ASN A 245 24.18 17.90 -8.61
C ASN A 245 23.20 18.85 -7.89
N SER A 246 21.93 18.46 -7.79
CA SER A 246 20.95 19.18 -7.01
C SER A 246 21.25 19.07 -5.52
N GLU A 247 20.92 20.10 -4.77
CA GLU A 247 20.93 20.07 -3.29
C GLU A 247 19.52 19.92 -2.72
N LYS A 248 18.49 19.91 -3.59
CA LYS A 248 17.08 20.02 -3.20
C LYS A 248 16.19 18.93 -3.76
N ALA A 249 16.66 18.22 -4.77
CA ALA A 249 15.92 17.19 -5.46
C ALA A 249 16.79 15.94 -5.55
N VAL A 250 16.16 14.78 -5.59
CA VAL A 250 16.84 13.51 -5.89
C VAL A 250 16.83 13.26 -7.40
N PRO A 251 17.76 12.45 -7.93
CA PRO A 251 17.78 12.07 -9.34
C PRO A 251 16.48 11.41 -9.80
N VAL A 252 16.10 11.72 -11.03
CA VAL A 252 14.97 11.13 -11.76
C VAL A 252 15.49 10.43 -12.99
N PHE A 253 15.18 9.15 -13.15
CA PHE A 253 15.60 8.38 -14.32
C PHE A 253 14.42 8.26 -15.30
N ASN A 254 14.57 8.83 -16.48
CA ASN A 254 13.77 8.43 -17.64
C ASN A 254 14.43 7.23 -18.34
N ALA A 255 13.72 6.59 -19.29
CA ALA A 255 14.24 5.40 -19.97
C ALA A 255 15.64 5.59 -20.57
N LYS A 256 15.87 6.72 -21.27
CA LYS A 256 17.17 7.02 -21.86
C LYS A 256 18.28 7.12 -20.81
N ALA A 257 18.06 7.91 -19.76
CA ALA A 257 19.05 8.07 -18.70
C ALA A 257 19.32 6.75 -17.97
N ALA A 258 18.27 5.95 -17.72
CA ALA A 258 18.42 4.64 -17.10
C ALA A 258 19.21 3.66 -17.96
N GLU A 259 19.01 3.66 -19.27
CA GLU A 259 19.73 2.81 -20.21
C GLU A 259 21.19 3.27 -20.40
N ASP A 260 21.40 4.58 -20.61
CA ASP A 260 22.74 5.19 -20.74
C ASP A 260 23.61 4.93 -19.49
N LEU A 261 22.99 4.87 -18.31
CA LEU A 261 23.63 4.59 -17.02
C LEU A 261 23.50 3.13 -16.59
N MET A 262 23.13 2.22 -17.50
CA MET A 262 23.01 0.76 -17.28
C MET A 262 22.18 0.35 -16.04
N LEU A 263 21.31 1.24 -15.57
CA LEU A 263 20.30 0.95 -14.56
C LEU A 263 19.18 0.08 -15.16
N SER A 264 18.82 0.38 -16.42
CA SER A 264 17.93 -0.43 -17.24
C SER A 264 18.72 -1.20 -18.32
N LYS A 265 18.21 -2.37 -18.71
CA LYS A 265 18.76 -3.24 -19.76
C LYS A 265 18.21 -2.93 -21.15
N GLY A 266 17.20 -2.07 -21.25
CA GLY A 266 16.66 -1.63 -22.53
C GLY A 266 15.28 -0.99 -22.39
N THR A 267 14.89 -0.32 -23.48
CA THR A 267 13.62 0.38 -23.59
C THR A 267 12.59 -0.43 -24.40
N CYS A 268 11.39 -0.63 -23.88
CA CYS A 268 10.30 -1.38 -24.55
C CYS A 268 8.91 -0.81 -24.24
N ASP A 269 8.03 -0.74 -25.26
CA ASP A 269 6.69 -0.16 -25.11
C ASP A 269 5.57 -1.20 -25.09
N ASP A 270 5.86 -2.42 -25.51
CA ASP A 270 4.98 -3.58 -25.36
C ASP A 270 5.73 -4.86 -24.98
N LEU A 271 4.97 -5.95 -24.80
CA LEU A 271 5.55 -7.25 -24.47
C LEU A 271 6.36 -7.82 -25.64
N ASP A 272 6.02 -7.52 -26.90
CA ASP A 272 6.78 -8.03 -28.04
C ASP A 272 8.17 -7.42 -28.09
N ASP A 273 8.29 -6.10 -27.86
CA ASP A 273 9.56 -5.40 -27.69
C ASP A 273 10.38 -5.99 -26.55
N LEU A 274 9.76 -6.19 -25.38
CA LEU A 274 10.44 -6.78 -24.22
C LEU A 274 10.96 -8.19 -24.52
N MET A 275 10.14 -9.03 -25.15
CA MET A 275 10.54 -10.39 -25.51
C MET A 275 11.67 -10.39 -26.53
N PHE A 276 11.65 -9.46 -27.48
CA PHE A 276 12.74 -9.25 -28.42
C PHE A 276 14.05 -8.85 -27.72
N LEU A 277 14.00 -7.93 -26.75
CA LEU A 277 15.17 -7.53 -25.96
C LEU A 277 15.75 -8.69 -25.14
N LEU A 278 14.89 -9.60 -24.67
CA LEU A 278 15.29 -10.84 -24.00
C LEU A 278 15.84 -11.91 -24.95
N GLY A 279 15.86 -11.61 -26.26
CA GLY A 279 16.38 -12.47 -27.32
C GLY A 279 15.34 -13.39 -27.96
N TYR A 280 14.10 -13.42 -27.47
CA TYR A 280 13.07 -14.30 -28.00
C TYR A 280 12.44 -13.71 -29.27
N ARG A 281 12.51 -14.47 -30.37
CA ARG A 281 11.84 -14.12 -31.63
C ARG A 281 10.34 -14.42 -31.61
N GLU A 282 9.94 -15.41 -30.83
CA GLU A 282 8.56 -15.85 -30.65
C GLU A 282 8.35 -16.20 -29.18
N TRP A 283 7.14 -15.98 -28.68
CA TRP A 283 6.74 -16.35 -27.32
C TRP A 283 5.28 -16.79 -27.29
N ASP A 284 4.94 -17.63 -26.31
CA ASP A 284 3.58 -18.15 -26.13
C ASP A 284 2.73 -17.11 -25.41
N LYS A 285 1.89 -16.42 -26.20
CA LYS A 285 0.95 -15.38 -25.77
C LYS A 285 -0.34 -15.92 -25.14
N SER A 286 -0.52 -17.23 -25.07
CA SER A 286 -1.81 -17.84 -24.75
C SER A 286 -2.36 -17.42 -23.38
N LEU A 287 -1.51 -17.21 -22.37
CA LEU A 287 -1.94 -16.74 -21.06
C LEU A 287 -2.47 -15.30 -21.10
N VAL A 288 -1.77 -14.42 -21.82
CA VAL A 288 -2.15 -13.01 -21.94
C VAL A 288 -3.43 -12.86 -22.77
N GLU A 289 -3.50 -13.54 -23.93
CA GLU A 289 -4.65 -13.46 -24.84
C GLU A 289 -5.93 -14.04 -24.22
N LYS A 290 -5.80 -15.13 -23.45
CA LYS A 290 -6.93 -15.76 -22.76
C LYS A 290 -7.30 -15.10 -21.44
N LYS A 291 -6.56 -14.07 -21.00
CA LYS A 291 -6.75 -13.43 -19.69
C LYS A 291 -6.63 -14.48 -18.57
N GLU A 292 -5.56 -15.26 -18.65
CA GLU A 292 -5.18 -16.29 -17.69
C GLU A 292 -3.84 -15.97 -17.02
N ASP A 293 -3.36 -14.73 -17.14
CA ASP A 293 -2.24 -14.20 -16.37
C ASP A 293 -2.71 -13.44 -15.12
N GLY A 294 -1.81 -12.71 -14.45
CA GLY A 294 -2.14 -12.02 -13.21
C GLY A 294 -3.04 -10.79 -13.39
N ALA A 295 -3.18 -10.27 -14.61
CA ALA A 295 -3.86 -9.00 -14.84
C ALA A 295 -5.36 -9.01 -14.48
N PRO A 296 -6.16 -10.00 -14.87
CA PRO A 296 -7.57 -10.05 -14.50
C PRO A 296 -7.80 -10.14 -12.99
N LEU A 297 -6.92 -10.83 -12.25
CA LEU A 297 -7.02 -10.94 -10.79
C LEU A 297 -6.84 -9.58 -10.11
N VAL A 298 -5.76 -8.88 -10.49
CA VAL A 298 -5.44 -7.55 -9.96
C VAL A 298 -6.52 -6.53 -10.36
N ASP A 299 -6.94 -6.52 -11.63
CA ASP A 299 -7.94 -5.57 -12.13
C ASP A 299 -9.32 -5.78 -11.48
N ASP A 300 -9.74 -7.03 -11.32
CA ASP A 300 -10.98 -7.37 -10.65
C ASP A 300 -10.94 -7.01 -9.16
N TYR A 301 -9.81 -7.26 -8.48
CA TYR A 301 -9.59 -6.80 -7.10
C TYR A 301 -9.75 -5.29 -6.98
N ILE A 302 -9.00 -4.52 -7.80
CA ILE A 302 -9.01 -3.05 -7.80
C ILE A 302 -10.43 -2.54 -8.00
N LYS A 303 -11.12 -3.04 -9.02
CA LYS A 303 -12.50 -2.67 -9.33
C LYS A 303 -13.46 -2.98 -8.18
N LYS A 304 -13.35 -4.16 -7.57
CA LYS A 304 -14.24 -4.61 -6.49
C LYS A 304 -14.05 -3.81 -5.21
N TRP A 305 -12.81 -3.58 -4.77
CA TRP A 305 -12.56 -2.87 -3.53
C TRP A 305 -12.94 -1.38 -3.67
N ARG A 306 -12.65 -0.74 -4.82
CA ARG A 306 -13.04 0.65 -5.08
C ARG A 306 -14.56 0.81 -5.12
N ALA A 307 -15.27 -0.14 -5.74
CA ALA A 307 -16.74 -0.15 -5.72
C ALA A 307 -17.30 -0.38 -4.30
N ALA A 308 -16.66 -1.26 -3.50
CA ALA A 308 -17.03 -1.47 -2.11
C ALA A 308 -16.82 -0.20 -1.27
N PHE A 309 -15.69 0.50 -1.44
CA PHE A 309 -15.42 1.77 -0.77
C PHE A 309 -16.46 2.84 -1.11
N ALA A 310 -16.83 2.97 -2.39
CA ALA A 310 -17.90 3.89 -2.79
C ALA A 310 -19.23 3.58 -2.08
N LYS A 311 -19.59 2.29 -1.97
CA LYS A 311 -20.77 1.85 -1.21
C LYS A 311 -20.64 2.13 0.28
N CYS A 312 -19.48 1.93 0.89
CA CYS A 312 -19.23 2.28 2.29
C CYS A 312 -19.49 3.75 2.58
N ARG A 313 -19.14 4.66 1.66
CA ARG A 313 -19.43 6.10 1.82
C ARG A 313 -20.94 6.37 1.84
N GLU A 314 -21.70 5.74 0.95
CA GLU A 314 -23.17 5.88 0.94
C GLU A 314 -23.83 5.21 2.14
N ALA A 315 -23.30 4.05 2.57
CA ALA A 315 -23.73 3.38 3.80
C ALA A 315 -23.45 4.25 5.03
N TRP A 316 -22.31 4.94 5.09
CA TRP A 316 -21.98 5.85 6.19
C TRP A 316 -22.97 7.01 6.27
N ARG A 317 -23.25 7.68 5.14
CA ARG A 317 -24.28 8.73 5.06
C ARG A 317 -25.67 8.22 5.45
N THR A 318 -25.99 6.98 5.07
CA THR A 318 -27.24 6.34 5.48
C THR A 318 -27.27 6.14 6.98
N TYR A 319 -26.19 5.63 7.58
CA TYR A 319 -26.07 5.50 9.03
C TYR A 319 -26.31 6.85 9.74
N GLU A 320 -25.61 7.92 9.33
CA GLU A 320 -25.75 9.25 9.93
C GLU A 320 -27.20 9.74 9.86
N ARG A 321 -27.83 9.69 8.69
CA ARG A 321 -29.21 10.09 8.48
C ARG A 321 -30.19 9.28 9.32
N GLU A 322 -30.06 7.96 9.38
CA GLU A 322 -31.00 7.13 10.14
C GLU A 322 -30.82 7.32 11.66
N MET A 323 -29.62 7.67 12.13
CA MET A 323 -29.40 8.00 13.54
C MET A 323 -30.07 9.31 13.96
N GLU A 324 -30.17 10.30 13.07
CA GLU A 324 -30.91 11.55 13.34
C GLU A 324 -32.41 11.30 13.59
N TYR A 325 -33.00 10.31 12.91
CA TYR A 325 -34.41 9.95 13.06
C TYR A 325 -34.68 8.93 14.18
N ALA A 326 -33.64 8.41 14.84
CA ALA A 326 -33.74 7.34 15.83
C ALA A 326 -34.36 7.78 17.18
N SER A 327 -34.77 9.05 17.33
CA SER A 327 -35.45 9.57 18.53
C SER A 327 -36.99 9.59 18.43
N GLY A 328 -37.58 9.24 17.28
CA GLY A 328 -39.02 9.31 17.02
C GLY A 328 -39.81 8.02 17.30
N GLU A 329 -41.10 8.01 16.94
CA GLU A 329 -41.99 6.83 17.11
C GLU A 329 -41.48 5.58 16.37
N ASP A 330 -40.81 5.78 15.24
CA ASP A 330 -40.22 4.74 14.38
C ASP A 330 -38.76 4.40 14.70
N ALA A 331 -38.28 4.72 15.91
CA ALA A 331 -36.90 4.50 16.34
C ALA A 331 -36.35 3.10 16.02
N LEU A 332 -37.15 2.04 16.20
CA LEU A 332 -36.72 0.66 15.90
C LEU A 332 -36.40 0.45 14.40
N ALA A 333 -37.20 1.03 13.50
CA ALA A 333 -37.00 0.87 12.07
C ALA A 333 -35.73 1.60 11.61
N HIS A 334 -35.52 2.83 12.12
CA HIS A 334 -34.32 3.63 11.84
C HIS A 334 -33.06 2.98 12.41
N LEU A 335 -33.08 2.51 13.66
CA LEU A 335 -31.96 1.76 14.25
C LEU A 335 -31.65 0.46 13.47
N GLY A 336 -32.68 -0.23 12.98
CA GLY A 336 -32.51 -1.41 12.12
C GLY A 336 -31.77 -1.10 10.82
N LYS A 337 -32.11 0.01 10.16
CA LYS A 337 -31.43 0.48 8.94
C LYS A 337 -30.00 0.96 9.24
N ALA A 338 -29.80 1.74 10.29
CA ALA A 338 -28.48 2.20 10.75
C ALA A 338 -27.55 1.01 11.04
N ARG A 339 -28.06 -0.03 11.74
CA ARG A 339 -27.33 -1.28 11.98
C ARG A 339 -26.93 -1.96 10.69
N LYS A 340 -27.84 -2.08 9.72
CA LYS A 340 -27.57 -2.72 8.43
C LYS A 340 -26.47 -1.98 7.66
N ALA A 341 -26.52 -0.64 7.66
CA ALA A 341 -25.52 0.19 7.01
C ALA A 341 -24.13 0.03 7.64
N LEU A 342 -24.02 0.05 8.97
CA LEU A 342 -22.74 -0.21 9.66
C LEU A 342 -22.22 -1.64 9.42
N GLN A 343 -23.11 -2.63 9.36
CA GLN A 343 -22.71 -4.01 9.07
C GLN A 343 -22.15 -4.13 7.65
N GLU A 344 -22.75 -3.47 6.67
CA GLU A 344 -22.24 -3.43 5.30
C GLU A 344 -20.83 -2.83 5.23
N ILE A 345 -20.57 -1.75 6.00
CA ILE A 345 -19.23 -1.15 6.10
C ILE A 345 -18.24 -2.14 6.72
N LEU A 346 -18.61 -2.78 7.84
CA LEU A 346 -17.74 -3.73 8.54
C LEU A 346 -17.40 -4.93 7.65
N ASP A 347 -18.37 -5.48 6.93
CA ASP A 347 -18.18 -6.61 6.02
C ASP A 347 -17.22 -6.25 4.88
N ALA A 348 -17.34 -5.04 4.33
CA ALA A 348 -16.43 -4.53 3.31
C ALA A 348 -15.01 -4.31 3.85
N MET A 349 -14.85 -3.75 5.05
CA MET A 349 -13.54 -3.59 5.71
C MET A 349 -12.86 -4.93 5.96
N ASN A 350 -13.62 -5.94 6.41
CA ASN A 350 -13.10 -7.28 6.65
C ASN A 350 -12.64 -7.97 5.36
N LYS A 351 -13.36 -7.72 4.25
CA LYS A 351 -13.07 -8.34 2.96
C LYS A 351 -11.92 -7.65 2.23
N TYR A 352 -11.83 -6.32 2.34
CA TYR A 352 -10.88 -5.51 1.58
C TYR A 352 -10.08 -4.61 2.54
N PRO A 353 -8.82 -4.94 2.85
CA PRO A 353 -7.95 -4.10 3.68
C PRO A 353 -7.81 -2.66 3.15
N ALA A 354 -7.85 -2.48 1.83
CA ALA A 354 -7.88 -1.17 1.19
C ALA A 354 -9.08 -0.32 1.65
N VAL A 355 -10.27 -0.92 1.82
CA VAL A 355 -11.47 -0.23 2.32
C VAL A 355 -11.26 0.23 3.76
N GLU A 356 -10.71 -0.62 4.62
CA GLU A 356 -10.39 -0.25 6.02
C GLU A 356 -9.42 0.93 6.08
N LYS A 357 -8.33 0.86 5.32
CA LYS A 357 -7.31 1.93 5.24
C LYS A 357 -7.92 3.27 4.77
N ARG A 358 -8.83 3.21 3.80
CA ARG A 358 -9.49 4.39 3.20
C ARG A 358 -10.57 4.99 4.09
N MET A 359 -11.36 4.16 4.75
CA MET A 359 -12.32 4.65 5.74
C MET A 359 -11.60 5.23 6.96
N GLY A 360 -10.51 4.60 7.41
CA GLY A 360 -9.65 5.12 8.48
C GLY A 360 -9.04 6.49 8.13
N ALA A 361 -8.74 6.74 6.86
CA ALA A 361 -8.33 8.06 6.36
C ALA A 361 -9.34 9.17 6.60
N ALA A 362 -10.62 8.82 6.53
CA ALA A 362 -11.74 9.71 6.79
C ALA A 362 -12.09 9.78 8.30
N GLY A 363 -11.26 9.20 9.18
CA GLY A 363 -11.51 9.14 10.62
C GLY A 363 -12.44 8.01 11.05
N ILE A 364 -12.85 7.12 10.14
CA ILE A 364 -13.79 6.03 10.42
C ILE A 364 -13.01 4.72 10.58
N ARG A 365 -12.64 4.39 11.83
CA ARG A 365 -11.88 3.17 12.12
C ARG A 365 -12.82 1.98 12.32
N LYS A 366 -12.34 0.79 11.96
CA LYS A 366 -13.07 -0.48 12.15
C LYS A 366 -13.57 -0.69 13.58
N ILE A 367 -12.73 -0.39 14.57
CA ILE A 367 -13.09 -0.49 15.99
C ILE A 367 -14.25 0.44 16.39
N ASP A 368 -14.34 1.62 15.77
CA ASP A 368 -15.44 2.56 16.00
C ASP A 368 -16.74 2.01 15.40
N ILE A 369 -16.69 1.39 14.21
CA ILE A 369 -17.84 0.70 13.60
C ILE A 369 -18.35 -0.44 14.48
N GLU A 370 -17.44 -1.28 15.01
CA GLU A 370 -17.79 -2.39 15.90
C GLU A 370 -18.43 -1.90 17.21
N ARG A 371 -17.92 -0.79 17.77
CA ARG A 371 -18.52 -0.15 18.94
C ARG A 371 -19.93 0.36 18.63
N LEU A 372 -20.10 1.13 17.56
CA LEU A 372 -21.40 1.67 17.16
C LEU A 372 -22.43 0.56 16.88
N LEU A 373 -22.02 -0.54 16.25
CA LEU A 373 -22.87 -1.71 16.05
C LEU A 373 -23.35 -2.32 17.37
N ARG A 374 -22.49 -2.39 18.38
CA ARG A 374 -22.84 -2.88 19.71
C ARG A 374 -23.86 -1.96 20.39
N GLU A 375 -23.60 -0.66 20.39
CA GLU A 375 -24.48 0.35 20.97
C GLU A 375 -25.89 0.31 20.33
N ILE A 376 -25.97 0.23 19.00
CA ILE A 376 -27.27 0.12 18.31
C ILE A 376 -28.00 -1.19 18.68
N ARG A 377 -27.29 -2.32 18.82
CA ARG A 377 -27.90 -3.59 19.24
C ARG A 377 -28.47 -3.50 20.65
N GLU A 378 -27.75 -2.85 21.56
CA GLU A 378 -28.21 -2.61 22.93
C GLU A 378 -29.45 -1.70 22.96
N GLN A 379 -29.46 -0.61 22.18
CA GLN A 379 -30.62 0.27 22.06
C GLN A 379 -31.86 -0.44 21.50
N ILE A 380 -31.70 -1.26 20.44
CA ILE A 380 -32.79 -2.07 19.88
C ILE A 380 -33.37 -2.99 20.97
N THR A 381 -32.49 -3.71 21.69
CA THR A 381 -32.89 -4.65 22.74
C THR A 381 -33.65 -3.94 23.87
N ALA A 382 -33.18 -2.76 24.28
CA ALA A 382 -33.82 -1.96 25.32
C ALA A 382 -35.22 -1.43 24.90
N ILE A 383 -35.39 -1.01 23.64
CA ILE A 383 -36.70 -0.57 23.14
C ILE A 383 -37.66 -1.76 23.01
N GLU A 384 -37.20 -2.89 22.49
CA GLU A 384 -38.01 -4.12 22.39
C GLU A 384 -38.43 -4.62 23.78
N GLY A 385 -37.51 -4.61 24.75
CA GLY A 385 -37.79 -4.95 26.15
C GLY A 385 -38.87 -4.06 26.76
N ARG A 386 -38.78 -2.73 26.56
CA ARG A 386 -39.81 -1.77 27.00
C ARG A 386 -41.16 -2.03 26.34
N LYS A 387 -41.21 -2.30 25.03
CA LYS A 387 -42.46 -2.63 24.32
C LYS A 387 -43.09 -3.94 24.83
N ARG A 388 -42.29 -4.95 25.18
CA ARG A 388 -42.78 -6.22 25.77
C ARG A 388 -43.33 -6.03 27.18
N ALA A 389 -42.67 -5.23 28.02
CA ALA A 389 -43.13 -4.93 29.38
C ALA A 389 -44.48 -4.17 29.39
N VAL A 390 -44.68 -3.22 28.48
CA VAL A 390 -45.94 -2.47 28.34
C VAL A 390 -47.09 -3.37 27.85
N ARG A 391 -46.82 -4.34 26.96
CA ARG A 391 -47.82 -5.33 26.51
C ARG A 391 -48.15 -6.41 27.55
N GLY A 392 -47.23 -6.70 28.48
CA GLY A 392 -47.42 -7.68 29.56
C GLY A 392 -48.17 -7.16 30.79
N GLY A 393 -48.44 -5.85 30.88
CA GLY A 393 -49.08 -5.21 32.04
C GLY A 393 -50.61 -5.17 32.02
N GLY A 394 -51.27 -5.81 31.06
CA GLY A 394 -52.73 -5.87 30.93
C GLY A 394 -53.32 -7.15 31.55
N GLY A 395 -53.29 -7.27 32.87
CA GLY A 395 -53.77 -8.48 33.54
C GLY A 395 -54.09 -8.30 35.02
N LEU A 396 -54.77 -7.22 35.41
CA LEU A 396 -55.43 -7.10 36.73
C LEU A 396 -56.68 -6.19 36.64
N SER A 397 -57.81 -6.82 36.32
CA SER A 397 -59.17 -6.42 36.73
C SER A 397 -59.77 -7.70 37.31
N GLY A 398 -60.14 -7.84 38.59
CA GLY A 398 -60.67 -6.85 39.51
C GLY A 398 -62.15 -7.16 39.75
N GLY A 399 -62.47 -7.76 40.90
CA GLY A 399 -63.83 -8.03 41.39
C GLY A 399 -64.04 -9.49 41.76
N GLY A 400 -64.44 -9.90 42.97
CA GLY A 400 -65.01 -9.19 44.10
C GLY A 400 -66.00 -10.13 44.79
N ARG A 401 -65.92 -10.22 46.12
CA ARG A 401 -66.96 -10.66 47.07
C ARG A 401 -67.66 -12.01 46.86
N GLY A 402 -67.50 -12.89 47.84
CA GLY A 402 -68.40 -14.02 48.09
C GLY A 402 -68.25 -14.55 49.52
N ILE A 403 -68.69 -13.76 50.51
CA ILE A 403 -69.06 -14.26 51.83
C ILE A 403 -70.32 -15.11 51.65
N GLY A 404 -70.32 -16.35 52.12
CA GLY A 404 -71.52 -17.19 52.16
C GLY A 404 -71.25 -18.50 52.90
N GLY A 405 -71.84 -18.64 54.08
CA GLY A 405 -71.71 -19.82 54.95
C GLY A 405 -72.72 -20.93 54.69
N SER A 406 -72.76 -21.86 55.65
CA SER A 406 -73.58 -23.08 55.77
C SER A 406 -73.13 -24.23 54.87
N GLY A 407 -73.05 -25.49 55.29
CA GLY A 407 -73.38 -26.13 56.56
C GLY A 407 -73.70 -27.59 56.29
N ARG A 408 -72.97 -28.52 56.93
CA ARG A 408 -73.39 -29.82 57.51
C ARG A 408 -72.18 -30.66 57.83
#